data_AF-A0A0Q5V4S2-F1
#
_entry.id   AF-A0A0Q5V4S2-F1
#
_cell.length_a   1.000
_cell.length_b   1.000
_cell.length_c   1.000
_cell.angle_alpha   90.00
_cell.angle_beta   90.00
_cell.angle_gamma   90.00
#
_symmetry.space_group_name_H-M   'P 1'
#
loop_
_entity.id
_entity.type
_entity.pdbx_description
1 polymer ?
#
loop_
_entity_poly.entity_id
_entity_poly.type
_entity_poly.pdbx_seq_one_letter_code
_entity_poly.pdbx_strand_id
1 'polypeptide(L)'
;MSDVHPRDRFDLVPAAPLEASLLDALERGRMHHAWLLCGVEGLGKATFAYRAARRLLGAAPDPSRGPLGARPDDPVSRMISAQSHPDLLVLEKLVEGGKVKKSISVDQARQLPDFFAHSSSLGGRRIAIVDATDDLNVNAANALLKVLEEPPQGGVLFLIAHSPGRLLATIRSRCRRLTFPTWSEADIEALLTRRGVPHDEAPAIAHAAGGSPGAAIHLATGASLEEDQMVDAWTREGVGRAEALAVADSFRGGEGAEKFDRVMERLGAAVGRRAREGQGGAEWAELWRRLIDLRERAAGLNMDKGDALAGALVDLERTRRRAC
;
A
#
# COMPACT_ATOMS: atom_id res chain seq x y z
N MET A 1 -1.20 18.36 4.39
CA MET A 1 0.15 17.94 4.84
C MET A 1 0.50 16.67 4.09
N SER A 2 1.51 16.72 3.22
CA SER A 2 1.82 15.68 2.23
C SER A 2 2.02 14.32 2.88
N ASP A 3 1.45 13.28 2.28
CA ASP A 3 1.75 11.90 2.65
C ASP A 3 3.24 11.64 2.43
N VAL A 4 4.01 11.59 3.52
CA VAL A 4 5.45 11.37 3.47
C VAL A 4 5.68 9.94 3.03
N HIS A 5 6.38 9.76 1.90
CA HIS A 5 6.70 8.44 1.35
C HIS A 5 7.37 7.54 2.42
N PRO A 6 7.13 6.21 2.44
CA PRO A 6 7.71 5.31 3.43
C PRO A 6 9.23 5.42 3.60
N ARG A 7 9.94 5.71 2.50
CA ARG A 7 11.39 5.95 2.53
C ARG A 7 11.78 7.17 3.36
N ASP A 8 10.95 8.19 3.46
CA ASP A 8 11.24 9.44 4.17
C ASP A 8 10.69 9.45 5.60
N ARG A 9 10.15 8.30 6.06
CA ARG A 9 9.67 8.12 7.42
C ARG A 9 10.75 7.49 8.31
N PHE A 10 11.18 8.26 9.30
CA PHE A 10 12.20 7.89 10.28
C PHE A 10 11.63 7.56 11.66
N ASP A 11 10.33 7.66 11.84
CA ASP A 11 9.70 7.43 13.14
C ASP A 11 9.29 5.97 13.31
N LEU A 12 9.07 5.60 14.58
CA LEU A 12 8.70 4.26 14.99
C LEU A 12 7.31 3.87 14.46
N VAL A 13 7.25 2.74 13.75
CA VAL A 13 6.01 1.96 13.59
C VAL A 13 5.87 1.13 14.87
N PRO A 14 4.67 0.90 15.46
CA PRO A 14 4.43 0.00 16.59
C PRO A 14 4.68 -1.45 16.18
N ALA A 15 5.95 -1.70 15.95
CA ALA A 15 6.62 -2.87 15.47
C ALA A 15 7.97 -2.98 16.21
N ALA A 16 8.13 -2.29 17.35
CA ALA A 16 9.37 -2.30 18.14
C ALA A 16 9.88 -3.72 18.44
N PRO A 17 9.02 -4.72 18.75
CA PRO A 17 9.48 -6.11 18.88
C PRO A 17 10.04 -6.70 17.58
N LEU A 18 9.45 -6.34 16.43
CA LEU A 18 9.94 -6.77 15.11
C LEU A 18 11.28 -6.10 14.77
N GLU A 19 11.41 -4.80 15.07
CA GLU A 19 12.65 -4.04 14.88
C GLU A 19 13.79 -4.61 15.73
N ALA A 20 13.51 -4.90 17.01
CA ALA A 20 14.47 -5.53 17.92
C ALA A 20 14.89 -6.93 17.44
N SER A 21 13.95 -7.73 16.93
CA SER A 21 14.24 -9.08 16.39
C SER A 21 15.18 -9.04 15.19
N LEU A 22 15.04 -8.03 14.32
CA LEU A 22 15.93 -7.82 13.19
C LEU A 22 17.34 -7.39 13.63
N LEU A 23 17.42 -6.46 14.58
CA LEU A 23 18.70 -5.99 15.13
C LEU A 23 19.45 -7.08 15.86
N ASP A 24 18.77 -7.87 16.67
CA ASP A 24 19.35 -9.02 17.35
C ASP A 24 19.96 -10.01 16.34
N ALA A 25 19.27 -10.26 15.23
CA ALA A 25 19.78 -11.11 14.16
C ALA A 25 21.02 -10.50 13.46
N LEU A 26 21.05 -9.18 13.30
CA LEU A 26 22.19 -8.45 12.76
C LEU A 26 23.41 -8.53 13.68
N GLU A 27 23.24 -8.18 14.96
CA GLU A 27 24.29 -8.13 15.98
C GLU A 27 24.90 -9.50 16.26
N ARG A 28 24.08 -10.55 16.24
CA ARG A 28 24.53 -11.94 16.47
C ARG A 28 25.09 -12.62 15.22
N GLY A 29 25.15 -11.92 14.08
CA GLY A 29 25.63 -12.49 12.82
C GLY A 29 24.74 -13.60 12.24
N ARG A 30 23.46 -13.65 12.64
CA ARG A 30 22.48 -14.67 12.19
C ARG A 30 21.42 -14.08 11.26
N MET A 31 21.82 -13.08 10.47
CA MET A 31 20.92 -12.38 9.56
C MET A 31 20.47 -13.33 8.46
N HIS A 32 19.17 -13.62 8.41
CA HIS A 32 18.57 -14.39 7.33
C HIS A 32 18.60 -13.58 6.03
N HIS A 33 18.82 -14.23 4.89
CA HIS A 33 18.93 -13.54 3.59
C HIS A 33 17.60 -13.01 3.07
N ALA A 34 16.47 -13.62 3.43
CA ALA A 34 15.15 -13.21 2.97
C ALA A 34 14.13 -13.04 4.10
N TRP A 35 13.47 -11.89 4.17
CA TRP A 35 12.48 -11.55 5.20
C TRP A 35 11.14 -11.22 4.55
N LEU A 36 10.11 -11.99 4.91
CA LEU A 36 8.75 -11.79 4.41
C LEU A 36 7.95 -10.98 5.43
N LEU A 37 7.70 -9.71 5.10
CA LEU A 37 6.92 -8.75 5.87
C LEU A 37 5.43 -8.93 5.50
N CYS A 38 4.67 -9.55 6.39
CA CYS A 38 3.26 -9.89 6.18
C CYS A 38 2.33 -8.99 6.99
N GLY A 39 1.16 -8.69 6.44
CA GLY A 39 0.05 -8.05 7.15
C GLY A 39 -0.74 -7.14 6.21
N VAL A 40 -1.93 -6.72 6.62
CA VAL A 40 -2.82 -5.89 5.78
C VAL A 40 -2.11 -4.63 5.29
N GLU A 41 -2.55 -4.11 4.15
CA GLU A 41 -1.99 -2.89 3.57
C GLU A 41 -2.06 -1.71 4.56
N GLY A 42 -1.05 -0.84 4.51
CA GLY A 42 -0.98 0.34 5.36
C GLY A 42 -0.41 0.13 6.77
N LEU A 43 -0.02 -1.07 7.22
CA LEU A 43 0.58 -1.30 8.56
C LEU A 43 2.01 -0.73 8.79
N GLY A 44 2.63 -0.10 7.79
CA GLY A 44 4.01 0.42 7.91
C GLY A 44 5.11 -0.57 7.52
N LYS A 45 4.78 -1.64 6.79
CA LYS A 45 5.75 -2.65 6.31
C LYS A 45 6.87 -2.07 5.44
N ALA A 46 6.51 -1.18 4.50
CA ALA A 46 7.50 -0.48 3.67
C ALA A 46 8.40 0.43 4.52
N THR A 47 7.82 1.18 5.47
CA THR A 47 8.59 2.01 6.42
C THR A 47 9.59 1.17 7.21
N PHE A 48 9.17 0.00 7.71
CA PHE A 48 10.07 -0.94 8.37
C PHE A 48 11.22 -1.39 7.44
N ALA A 49 10.91 -1.77 6.19
CA ALA A 49 11.93 -2.21 5.23
C ALA A 49 12.98 -1.12 4.95
N TYR A 50 12.57 0.14 4.80
CA TYR A 50 13.49 1.27 4.60
C TYR A 50 14.32 1.59 5.86
N ARG A 51 13.72 1.50 7.05
CA ARG A 51 14.45 1.65 8.34
C ARG A 51 15.48 0.54 8.52
N ALA A 52 15.10 -0.70 8.23
CA ALA A 52 15.99 -1.84 8.22
C ALA A 52 17.14 -1.65 7.22
N ALA A 53 16.84 -1.25 5.99
CA ALA A 53 17.83 -1.00 4.95
C ALA A 53 18.86 0.05 5.40
N ARG A 54 18.43 1.17 5.99
CA ARG A 54 19.33 2.19 6.55
C ARG A 54 20.34 1.59 7.53
N ARG A 55 19.87 0.83 8.52
CA ARG A 55 20.73 0.21 9.54
C ARG A 55 21.67 -0.82 8.94
N LEU A 56 21.19 -1.64 8.00
CA LEU A 56 21.99 -2.68 7.33
C LEU A 56 23.04 -2.10 6.36
N LEU A 57 22.79 -0.90 5.83
CA LEU A 57 23.70 -0.15 4.96
C LEU A 57 24.62 0.80 5.74
N GLY A 58 24.58 0.77 7.07
CA GLY A 58 25.54 1.46 7.93
C GLY A 58 25.17 2.88 8.35
N ALA A 59 23.94 3.33 8.11
CA ALA A 59 23.49 4.65 8.59
C ALA A 59 23.64 4.75 10.11
N ALA A 60 24.17 5.87 10.62
CA ALA A 60 24.38 6.07 12.05
C ALA A 60 23.07 5.89 12.86
N PRO A 61 23.10 5.12 13.99
CA PRO A 61 21.91 4.88 14.80
C PRO A 61 21.39 6.16 15.44
N ASP A 62 20.07 6.24 15.57
CA ASP A 62 19.36 7.27 16.33
C ASP A 62 18.36 6.62 17.30
N PRO A 63 18.77 6.33 18.55
CA PRO A 63 17.93 5.61 19.52
C PRO A 63 16.61 6.34 19.87
N SER A 64 16.53 7.66 19.69
CA SER A 64 15.28 8.39 19.96
C SER A 64 14.17 8.03 18.96
N ARG A 65 14.51 7.33 17.87
CA ARG A 65 13.60 6.89 16.82
C ARG A 65 13.30 5.40 16.88
N GLY A 66 13.59 4.76 18.00
CA GLY A 66 13.37 3.33 18.24
C GLY A 66 14.53 2.45 17.76
N PRO A 67 14.37 1.12 17.83
CA PRO A 67 15.50 0.20 17.64
C PRO A 67 16.16 0.35 16.27
N LEU A 68 15.39 0.37 15.16
CA LEU A 68 15.95 0.60 13.81
C LEU A 68 16.11 2.08 13.46
N GLY A 69 16.03 2.96 14.47
CA GLY A 69 16.19 4.40 14.30
C GLY A 69 17.55 4.74 13.69
N ALA A 70 17.53 5.57 12.66
CA ALA A 70 18.72 6.06 11.98
C ALA A 70 18.64 7.59 11.85
N ARG A 71 19.80 8.22 11.88
CA ARG A 71 19.93 9.67 11.75
C ARG A 71 19.47 10.15 10.36
N PRO A 72 18.52 11.09 10.24
CA PRO A 72 18.08 11.60 8.94
C PRO A 72 19.17 12.34 8.16
N ASP A 73 20.10 12.98 8.87
CA ASP A 73 21.23 13.71 8.32
C ASP A 73 22.41 12.80 7.90
N ASP A 74 22.34 11.48 8.12
CA ASP A 74 23.39 10.55 7.72
C ASP A 74 23.48 10.40 6.17
N PRO A 75 24.67 10.28 5.57
CA PRO A 75 24.84 10.11 4.12
C PRO A 75 24.02 8.95 3.53
N VAL A 76 23.98 7.79 4.20
CA VAL A 76 23.20 6.63 3.76
C VAL A 76 21.71 6.96 3.80
N SER A 77 21.23 7.59 4.88
CA SER A 77 19.84 8.02 5.02
C SER A 77 19.43 8.99 3.90
N ARG A 78 20.28 9.97 3.57
CA ARG A 78 20.04 10.93 2.49
C ARG A 78 20.02 10.25 1.12
N MET A 79 20.95 9.34 0.84
CA MET A 79 20.99 8.60 -0.42
C MET A 79 19.75 7.71 -0.60
N ILE A 80 19.28 7.07 0.47
CA ILE A 80 18.05 6.25 0.41
C ILE A 80 16.83 7.14 0.14
N SER A 81 16.73 8.29 0.80
CA SER A 81 15.67 9.28 0.54
C SER A 81 15.72 9.82 -0.90
N ALA A 82 16.92 10.04 -1.43
CA ALA A 82 17.16 10.48 -2.81
C ALA A 82 17.10 9.34 -3.85
N GLN A 83 16.87 8.09 -3.43
CA GLN A 83 16.87 6.89 -4.29
C GLN A 83 18.19 6.66 -5.06
N SER A 84 19.32 7.04 -4.47
CA SER A 84 20.64 7.02 -5.12
C SER A 84 21.64 6.07 -4.46
N HIS A 85 21.21 5.26 -3.49
CA HIS A 85 22.12 4.36 -2.77
C HIS A 85 22.49 3.15 -3.65
N PRO A 86 23.77 2.95 -4.01
CA PRO A 86 24.18 1.93 -5.00
C PRO A 86 23.95 0.48 -4.52
N ASP A 87 23.86 0.28 -3.21
CA ASP A 87 23.60 -1.03 -2.59
C ASP A 87 22.16 -1.20 -2.08
N LEU A 88 21.22 -0.38 -2.57
CA LEU A 88 19.78 -0.55 -2.35
C LEU A 88 19.04 -0.67 -3.69
N LEU A 89 18.37 -1.79 -3.92
CA LEU A 89 17.43 -1.98 -5.02
C LEU A 89 16.00 -1.98 -4.49
N VAL A 90 15.12 -1.16 -5.06
CA VAL A 90 13.69 -1.15 -4.71
C VAL A 90 12.89 -1.54 -5.95
N LEU A 91 12.12 -2.61 -5.83
CA LEU A 91 11.13 -3.01 -6.83
C LEU A 91 9.75 -2.69 -6.29
N GLU A 92 9.11 -1.72 -6.94
CA GLU A 92 7.74 -1.30 -6.66
C GLU A 92 6.92 -1.24 -7.96
N LYS A 93 5.60 -1.15 -7.83
CA LYS A 93 4.72 -1.00 -8.99
C LYS A 93 5.03 0.34 -9.68
N LEU A 94 5.48 0.27 -10.93
CA LEU A 94 5.82 1.47 -11.70
C LEU A 94 4.57 2.30 -11.99
N VAL A 95 4.72 3.62 -11.97
CA VAL A 95 3.72 4.55 -12.48
C VAL A 95 4.07 4.86 -13.94
N GLU A 96 3.21 4.46 -14.88
CA GLU A 96 3.38 4.75 -16.31
C GLU A 96 2.14 5.52 -16.80
N GLY A 97 2.36 6.72 -17.36
CA GLY A 97 1.26 7.58 -17.83
C GLY A 97 0.28 8.00 -16.72
N GLY A 98 0.74 8.13 -15.47
CA GLY A 98 -0.10 8.47 -14.31
C GLY A 98 -0.91 7.30 -13.74
N LYS A 99 -0.70 6.07 -14.21
CA LYS A 99 -1.35 4.86 -13.67
C LYS A 99 -0.32 3.94 -13.03
N VAL A 100 -0.57 3.52 -11.80
CA VAL A 100 0.21 2.47 -11.12
C VAL A 100 -0.04 1.15 -11.83
N LYS A 101 1.01 0.47 -12.30
CA LYS A 101 0.90 -0.85 -12.91
C LYS A 101 0.32 -1.86 -11.92
N LYS A 102 -0.50 -2.79 -12.43
CA LYS A 102 -1.12 -3.85 -11.61
C LYS A 102 -0.11 -4.81 -11.00
N SER A 103 1.08 -4.96 -11.59
CA SER A 103 2.10 -5.91 -11.16
C SER A 103 3.52 -5.37 -11.34
N ILE A 104 4.45 -5.93 -10.58
CA ILE A 104 5.88 -5.77 -10.84
C ILE A 104 6.22 -6.47 -12.15
N SER A 105 6.88 -5.77 -13.05
CA SER A 105 7.26 -6.33 -14.35
C SER A 105 8.32 -7.43 -14.21
N VAL A 106 8.36 -8.34 -15.18
CA VAL A 106 9.40 -9.39 -15.23
C VAL A 106 10.79 -8.77 -15.31
N ASP A 107 10.93 -7.68 -16.07
CA ASP A 107 12.20 -7.01 -16.27
C ASP A 107 12.72 -6.37 -14.98
N GLN A 108 11.83 -5.81 -14.14
CA GLN A 108 12.20 -5.38 -12.79
C GLN A 108 12.70 -6.55 -11.93
N ALA A 109 11.97 -7.67 -11.91
CA ALA A 109 12.36 -8.83 -11.11
C ALA A 109 13.68 -9.48 -11.57
N ARG A 110 14.01 -9.38 -12.86
CA ARG A 110 15.29 -9.85 -13.42
C ARG A 110 16.49 -9.00 -12.98
N GLN A 111 16.28 -7.79 -12.47
CA GLN A 111 17.36 -6.99 -11.89
C GLN A 111 17.88 -7.57 -10.57
N LEU A 112 17.09 -8.41 -9.87
CA LEU A 112 17.48 -8.95 -8.57
C LEU A 112 18.73 -9.86 -8.66
N PRO A 113 18.78 -10.90 -9.53
CA PRO A 113 19.98 -11.71 -9.69
C PRO A 113 21.23 -10.88 -10.01
N ASP A 114 21.14 -9.97 -11.00
CA ASP A 114 22.28 -9.17 -11.44
C ASP A 114 22.74 -8.22 -10.33
N PHE A 115 21.81 -7.57 -9.63
CA PHE A 115 22.11 -6.77 -8.46
C PHE A 115 22.80 -7.59 -7.36
N PHE A 116 22.39 -8.82 -7.13
CA PHE A 116 23.02 -9.64 -6.10
C PHE A 116 24.32 -10.33 -6.54
N ALA A 117 24.60 -10.40 -7.85
CA ALA A 117 25.83 -10.96 -8.39
C ALA A 117 27.05 -10.05 -8.17
N HIS A 118 26.87 -8.73 -8.06
CA HIS A 118 27.98 -7.80 -7.78
C HIS A 118 28.22 -7.60 -6.28
N SER A 119 29.48 -7.33 -5.92
CA SER A 119 29.86 -6.95 -4.56
C SER A 119 29.32 -5.57 -4.16
N SER A 120 29.20 -5.33 -2.86
CA SER A 120 28.79 -4.02 -2.33
C SER A 120 29.77 -2.92 -2.75
N SER A 121 29.24 -1.78 -3.20
CA SER A 121 30.02 -0.64 -3.68
C SER A 121 30.62 0.19 -2.54
N LEU A 122 29.91 0.27 -1.40
CA LEU A 122 30.33 1.09 -0.25
C LEU A 122 30.88 0.25 0.92
N GLY A 123 31.05 -1.05 0.71
CA GLY A 123 31.39 -2.01 1.76
C GLY A 123 30.15 -2.35 2.60
N GLY A 124 29.99 -3.63 2.94
CA GLY A 124 28.85 -4.11 3.72
C GLY A 124 27.90 -4.98 2.91
N ARG A 125 26.61 -4.67 2.96
CA ARG A 125 25.52 -5.51 2.45
C ARG A 125 24.88 -4.89 1.22
N ARG A 126 24.30 -5.72 0.36
CA ARG A 126 23.35 -5.28 -0.67
C ARG A 126 21.94 -5.61 -0.22
N ILE A 127 21.03 -4.65 -0.33
CA ILE A 127 19.67 -4.78 0.16
C ILE A 127 18.71 -4.63 -1.01
N ALA A 128 17.74 -5.54 -1.11
CA ALA A 128 16.63 -5.40 -2.05
C ALA A 128 15.30 -5.34 -1.30
N ILE A 129 14.41 -4.44 -1.70
CA ILE A 129 13.04 -4.33 -1.20
C ILE A 129 12.10 -4.61 -2.37
N VAL A 130 11.16 -5.54 -2.19
CA VAL A 130 10.11 -5.85 -3.17
C VAL A 130 8.78 -5.51 -2.53
N ASP A 131 8.18 -4.39 -2.95
CA ASP A 131 6.88 -3.93 -2.44
C ASP A 131 5.72 -4.51 -3.25
N ALA A 132 4.71 -5.06 -2.57
CA ALA A 132 3.62 -5.86 -3.16
C ALA A 132 4.09 -7.14 -3.89
N THR A 133 4.82 -7.99 -3.17
CA THR A 133 5.26 -9.33 -3.64
C THR A 133 4.09 -10.22 -4.04
N ASP A 134 2.91 -10.03 -3.44
CA ASP A 134 1.67 -10.74 -3.77
C ASP A 134 1.09 -10.41 -5.16
N ASP A 135 1.61 -9.36 -5.81
CA ASP A 135 1.25 -8.98 -7.17
C ASP A 135 2.36 -9.28 -8.20
N LEU A 136 3.30 -10.17 -7.85
CA LEU A 136 4.25 -10.72 -8.82
C LEU A 136 3.52 -11.58 -9.85
N ASN A 137 3.81 -11.36 -11.12
CA ASN A 137 3.45 -12.33 -12.15
C ASN A 137 4.32 -13.61 -12.02
N VAL A 138 3.92 -14.70 -12.68
CA VAL A 138 4.61 -16.01 -12.60
C VAL A 138 6.10 -15.92 -12.94
N ASN A 139 6.45 -15.17 -13.98
CA ASN A 139 7.83 -15.02 -14.42
C ASN A 139 8.68 -14.24 -13.40
N ALA A 140 8.10 -13.18 -12.81
CA ALA A 140 8.74 -12.40 -11.75
C ALA A 140 8.94 -13.22 -10.47
N ALA A 141 7.95 -14.04 -10.10
CA ALA A 141 8.04 -14.98 -8.99
C ALA A 141 9.15 -16.03 -9.19
N ASN A 142 9.31 -16.55 -10.41
CA ASN A 142 10.39 -17.49 -10.74
C ASN A 142 11.79 -16.83 -10.70
N ALA A 143 11.91 -15.58 -11.15
CA ALA A 143 13.16 -14.83 -11.01
C ALA A 143 13.54 -14.63 -9.54
N LEU A 144 12.54 -14.31 -8.70
CA LEU A 144 12.71 -14.20 -7.25
C LEU A 144 13.14 -15.53 -6.60
N LEU A 145 12.54 -16.65 -7.01
CA LEU A 145 12.89 -17.98 -6.49
C LEU A 145 14.37 -18.32 -6.68
N LYS A 146 14.96 -17.95 -7.82
CA LYS A 146 16.40 -18.17 -8.08
C LYS A 146 17.27 -17.50 -7.01
N VAL A 147 16.97 -16.25 -6.66
CA VAL A 147 17.70 -15.50 -5.61
C VAL A 147 17.46 -16.09 -4.22
N LEU A 148 16.26 -16.63 -3.97
CA LEU A 148 15.94 -17.27 -2.69
C LEU A 148 16.62 -18.64 -2.52
N GLU A 149 16.85 -19.36 -3.62
CA GLU A 149 17.53 -20.67 -3.66
C GLU A 149 19.05 -20.54 -3.61
N GLU A 150 19.61 -19.54 -4.27
CA GLU A 150 21.04 -19.24 -4.30
C GLU A 150 21.30 -17.87 -3.67
N PRO A 151 21.27 -17.76 -2.33
CA PRO A 151 21.38 -16.47 -1.67
C PRO A 151 22.78 -15.87 -1.83
N PRO A 152 22.88 -14.59 -2.24
CA PRO A 152 24.14 -13.88 -2.34
C PRO A 152 24.81 -13.68 -0.97
N GLN A 153 26.14 -13.74 -0.92
CA GLN A 153 26.88 -13.47 0.30
C GLN A 153 26.62 -12.03 0.77
N GLY A 154 26.11 -11.88 2.00
CA GLY A 154 25.83 -10.59 2.61
C GLY A 154 24.58 -9.88 2.08
N GLY A 155 23.88 -10.43 1.10
CA GLY A 155 22.65 -9.84 0.58
C GLY A 155 21.45 -10.05 1.51
N VAL A 156 20.56 -9.07 1.57
CA VAL A 156 19.28 -9.17 2.30
C VAL A 156 18.14 -8.71 1.40
N LEU A 157 17.08 -9.51 1.37
CA LEU A 157 15.88 -9.29 0.58
C LEU A 157 14.68 -9.11 1.52
N PHE A 158 13.99 -7.98 1.41
CA PHE A 158 12.72 -7.73 2.08
C PHE A 158 11.58 -7.89 1.08
N LEU A 159 10.67 -8.80 1.37
CA LEU A 159 9.46 -9.04 0.59
C LEU A 159 8.25 -8.52 1.37
N ILE A 160 7.55 -7.55 0.83
CA ILE A 160 6.34 -7.01 1.44
C ILE A 160 5.13 -7.68 0.81
N ALA A 161 4.27 -8.28 1.63
CA ALA A 161 3.06 -8.95 1.16
C ALA A 161 1.84 -8.52 1.97
N HIS A 162 0.79 -8.09 1.27
CA HIS A 162 -0.49 -7.73 1.89
C HIS A 162 -1.38 -8.96 2.10
N SER A 163 -1.32 -9.88 1.13
CA SER A 163 -2.04 -11.16 1.15
C SER A 163 -1.07 -12.34 1.02
N PRO A 164 -0.38 -12.78 2.09
CA PRO A 164 0.59 -13.88 2.02
C PRO A 164 -0.03 -15.22 1.59
N GLY A 165 -1.35 -15.36 1.63
CA GLY A 165 -2.08 -16.50 1.04
C GLY A 165 -1.94 -16.60 -0.47
N ARG A 166 -1.75 -15.48 -1.19
CA ARG A 166 -1.59 -15.42 -2.65
C ARG A 166 -0.17 -15.76 -3.12
N LEU A 167 0.80 -15.75 -2.21
CA LEU A 167 2.19 -16.10 -2.53
C LEU A 167 2.39 -17.60 -2.69
N LEU A 168 3.26 -17.97 -3.63
CA LEU A 168 3.69 -19.35 -3.84
C LEU A 168 4.29 -19.92 -2.54
N ALA A 169 3.92 -21.16 -2.21
CA ALA A 169 4.43 -21.84 -1.02
C ALA A 169 5.96 -21.94 -1.00
N THR A 170 6.58 -22.07 -2.18
CA THR A 170 8.03 -22.14 -2.39
C THR A 170 8.78 -20.86 -2.04
N ILE A 171 8.13 -19.70 -2.17
CA ILE A 171 8.68 -18.40 -1.71
C ILE A 171 8.58 -18.33 -0.19
N ARG A 172 7.40 -18.67 0.35
CA ARG A 172 7.13 -18.58 1.80
C ARG A 172 8.05 -19.47 2.62
N SER A 173 8.34 -20.68 2.15
CA SER A 173 9.21 -21.63 2.87
C SER A 173 10.67 -21.19 2.95
N ARG A 174 11.10 -20.27 2.08
CA ARG A 174 12.48 -19.77 2.00
C ARG A 174 12.67 -18.41 2.66
N CYS A 175 11.65 -17.87 3.32
CA CYS A 175 11.71 -16.56 3.95
C CYS A 175 11.48 -16.67 5.46
N ARG A 176 12.21 -15.86 6.23
CA ARG A 176 11.87 -15.61 7.63
C ARG A 176 10.68 -14.67 7.69
N ARG A 177 9.55 -15.16 8.21
CA ARG A 177 8.31 -14.38 8.27
C ARG A 177 8.29 -13.41 9.46
N LEU A 178 7.93 -12.16 9.20
CA LEU A 178 7.55 -11.16 10.19
C LEU A 178 6.11 -10.73 9.95
N THR A 179 5.22 -11.05 10.89
CA THR A 179 3.81 -10.67 10.80
C THR A 179 3.59 -9.38 11.57
N PHE A 180 3.12 -8.35 10.88
CA PHE A 180 2.80 -7.05 11.45
C PHE A 180 1.41 -7.12 12.09
N PRO A 181 1.29 -6.77 13.38
CA PRO A 181 -0.01 -6.68 14.02
C PRO A 181 -0.77 -5.45 13.48
N THR A 182 -2.09 -5.53 13.53
CA THR A 182 -2.94 -4.34 13.40
C THR A 182 -2.70 -3.40 14.59
N TRP A 183 -2.86 -2.11 14.36
CA TRP A 183 -2.75 -1.11 15.42
C TRP A 183 -4.02 -1.10 16.26
N SER A 184 -3.90 -0.74 17.54
CA SER A 184 -5.06 -0.45 18.36
C SER A 184 -5.75 0.85 17.88
N GLU A 185 -7.05 0.99 18.11
CA GLU A 185 -7.77 2.24 17.79
C GLU A 185 -7.11 3.44 18.50
N ALA A 186 -6.72 3.27 19.78
CA ALA A 186 -6.01 4.30 20.55
C ALA A 186 -4.66 4.73 19.91
N ASP A 187 -3.88 3.79 19.36
CA ASP A 187 -2.63 4.11 18.67
C ASP A 187 -2.87 4.89 17.37
N ILE A 188 -3.95 4.56 16.65
CA ILE A 188 -4.37 5.27 15.43
C ILE A 188 -4.89 6.65 15.79
N GLU A 189 -5.73 6.81 16.81
CA GLU A 189 -6.19 8.11 17.30
C GLU A 189 -5.02 9.02 17.70
N ALA A 190 -4.05 8.47 18.43
CA ALA A 190 -2.83 9.20 18.80
C ALA A 190 -2.01 9.60 17.54
N LEU A 191 -1.95 8.73 16.53
CA LEU A 191 -1.32 9.04 15.25
C LEU A 191 -2.04 10.19 14.51
N LEU A 192 -3.37 10.14 14.45
CA LEU A 192 -4.21 11.14 13.79
C LEU A 192 -4.11 12.49 14.51
N THR A 193 -4.17 12.50 15.84
CA THR A 193 -4.01 13.70 16.67
C THR A 193 -2.65 14.35 16.43
N ARG A 194 -1.56 13.57 16.40
CA ARG A 194 -0.21 14.09 16.08
C ARG A 194 -0.12 14.68 14.67
N ARG A 195 -1.01 14.29 13.77
CA ARG A 195 -1.12 14.84 12.40
C ARG A 195 -2.03 16.05 12.30
N GLY A 196 -2.61 16.52 13.41
CA GLY A 196 -3.50 17.68 13.43
C GLY A 196 -4.94 17.37 13.04
N VAL A 197 -5.34 16.09 13.05
CA VAL A 197 -6.75 15.72 12.90
C VAL A 197 -7.51 16.14 14.18
N PRO A 198 -8.68 16.78 14.06
CA PRO A 198 -9.50 17.17 15.22
C PRO A 198 -9.82 15.99 16.14
N HIS A 199 -9.84 16.24 17.45
CA HIS A 199 -10.03 15.20 18.48
C HIS A 199 -11.40 14.52 18.40
N ASP A 200 -12.42 15.19 17.88
CA ASP A 200 -13.77 14.68 17.67
C ASP A 200 -13.88 13.80 16.42
N GLU A 201 -13.05 14.03 15.40
CA GLU A 201 -13.00 13.22 14.17
C GLU A 201 -12.12 11.97 14.30
N ALA A 202 -11.04 12.04 15.10
CA ALA A 202 -10.05 10.98 15.20
C ALA A 202 -10.62 9.60 15.61
N PRO A 203 -11.56 9.47 16.57
CA PRO A 203 -12.13 8.18 16.94
C PRO A 203 -12.91 7.51 15.80
N ALA A 204 -13.71 8.29 15.06
CA ALA A 204 -14.49 7.79 13.94
C ALA A 204 -13.60 7.29 12.80
N ILE A 205 -12.53 8.04 12.49
CA ILE A 205 -11.54 7.65 11.48
C ILE A 205 -10.75 6.43 11.92
N ALA A 206 -10.35 6.36 13.20
CA ALA A 206 -9.60 5.22 13.74
C ALA A 206 -10.40 3.92 13.68
N HIS A 207 -11.69 3.98 14.03
CA HIS A 207 -12.60 2.85 13.91
C HIS A 207 -12.76 2.40 12.44
N ALA A 208 -13.02 3.35 11.53
CA ALA A 208 -13.18 3.07 10.10
C ALA A 208 -11.90 2.50 9.44
N ALA A 209 -10.73 2.84 9.97
CA ALA A 209 -9.45 2.37 9.47
C ALA A 209 -9.15 0.89 9.79
N GLY A 210 -9.92 0.24 10.67
CA GLY A 210 -9.82 -1.20 10.94
C GLY A 210 -8.42 -1.65 11.38
N GLY A 211 -7.71 -0.82 12.16
CA GLY A 211 -6.36 -1.12 12.63
C GLY A 211 -5.23 -0.83 11.63
N SER A 212 -5.51 -0.21 10.47
CA SER A 212 -4.49 0.22 9.50
C SER A 212 -4.20 1.74 9.60
N PRO A 213 -2.99 2.15 10.02
CA PRO A 213 -2.65 3.57 10.09
C PRO A 213 -2.57 4.22 8.69
N GLY A 214 -2.20 3.47 7.65
CA GLY A 214 -2.24 3.95 6.27
C GLY A 214 -3.65 4.30 5.83
N ALA A 215 -4.62 3.41 6.09
CA ALA A 215 -6.03 3.67 5.83
C ALA A 215 -6.53 4.89 6.62
N ALA A 216 -6.16 5.00 7.90
CA ALA A 216 -6.53 6.15 8.74
C ALA A 216 -6.01 7.49 8.17
N ILE A 217 -4.77 7.53 7.67
CA ILE A 217 -4.21 8.73 7.05
C ILE A 217 -4.98 9.10 5.77
N HIS A 218 -5.28 8.11 4.92
CA HIS A 218 -6.04 8.34 3.70
C HIS A 218 -7.43 8.89 4.00
N LEU A 219 -8.10 8.33 5.01
CA LEU A 219 -9.39 8.81 5.52
C LEU A 219 -9.28 10.26 6.04
N ALA A 220 -8.22 10.58 6.78
CA ALA A 220 -8.00 11.89 7.39
C ALA A 220 -7.57 13.01 6.41
N THR A 221 -7.01 12.68 5.25
CA THR A 221 -6.59 13.69 4.25
C THR A 221 -7.74 14.36 3.49
N GLY A 222 -8.98 14.29 4.01
CA GLY A 222 -10.11 15.14 3.62
C GLY A 222 -10.82 14.73 2.33
N ALA A 223 -10.08 14.34 1.28
CA ALA A 223 -10.70 13.87 0.04
C ALA A 223 -11.55 12.60 0.26
N SER A 224 -11.23 11.78 1.27
CA SER A 224 -11.96 10.53 1.50
C SER A 224 -13.30 10.73 2.18
N LEU A 225 -13.38 11.54 3.25
CA LEU A 225 -14.59 11.59 4.08
C LEU A 225 -15.77 12.21 3.33
N GLU A 226 -15.56 13.30 2.58
CA GLU A 226 -16.59 13.90 1.73
C GLU A 226 -17.01 12.97 0.60
N GLU A 227 -16.05 12.33 -0.08
CA GLU A 227 -16.33 11.35 -1.14
C GLU A 227 -17.06 10.11 -0.59
N ASP A 228 -16.70 9.64 0.61
CA ASP A 228 -17.31 8.51 1.32
C ASP A 228 -18.75 8.83 1.74
N GLN A 229 -18.98 9.99 2.36
CA GLN A 229 -20.31 10.48 2.71
C GLN A 229 -21.19 10.67 1.47
N MET A 230 -20.61 11.20 0.40
CA MET A 230 -21.28 11.38 -0.89
C MET A 230 -21.71 10.03 -1.49
N VAL A 231 -20.81 9.05 -1.62
CA VAL A 231 -21.19 7.74 -2.18
C VAL A 231 -22.15 6.96 -1.27
N ASP A 232 -22.01 7.10 0.06
CA ASP A 232 -22.96 6.50 1.00
C ASP A 232 -24.35 7.12 0.88
N ALA A 233 -24.42 8.44 0.69
CA ALA A 233 -25.66 9.15 0.39
C ALA A 233 -26.26 8.66 -0.95
N TRP A 234 -25.47 8.47 -2.00
CA TRP A 234 -25.97 7.94 -3.27
C TRP A 234 -26.61 6.56 -3.14
N THR A 235 -26.04 5.67 -2.32
CA THR A 235 -26.64 4.34 -2.10
C THR A 235 -27.93 4.40 -1.27
N ARG A 236 -28.11 5.42 -0.41
CA ARG A 236 -29.29 5.61 0.46
C ARG A 236 -30.39 6.39 -0.23
N GLU A 237 -30.06 7.59 -0.67
CA GLU A 237 -31.01 8.63 -1.04
C GLU A 237 -31.11 8.77 -2.57
N GLY A 238 -30.16 8.18 -3.31
CA GLY A 238 -30.01 8.37 -4.75
C GLY A 238 -29.14 9.59 -5.06
N VAL A 239 -28.94 9.87 -6.35
CA VAL A 239 -28.08 10.98 -6.79
C VAL A 239 -28.87 12.00 -7.59
N GLY A 240 -28.66 13.29 -7.30
CA GLY A 240 -29.23 14.37 -8.10
C GLY A 240 -28.51 14.52 -9.44
N ARG A 241 -29.24 14.86 -10.51
CA ARG A 241 -28.63 15.06 -11.85
C ARG A 241 -27.55 16.15 -11.86
N ALA A 242 -27.76 17.24 -11.11
CA ALA A 242 -26.80 18.33 -11.02
C ALA A 242 -25.51 17.92 -10.28
N GLU A 243 -25.65 17.13 -9.22
CA GLU A 243 -24.53 16.59 -8.45
C GLU A 243 -23.71 15.59 -9.28
N ALA A 244 -24.38 14.65 -9.95
CA ALA A 244 -23.73 13.69 -10.83
C ALA A 244 -22.90 14.36 -11.94
N LEU A 245 -23.44 15.44 -12.54
CA LEU A 245 -22.73 16.23 -13.54
C LEU A 245 -21.54 16.99 -12.94
N ALA A 246 -21.70 17.60 -11.77
CA ALA A 246 -20.61 18.31 -11.09
C ALA A 246 -19.44 17.38 -10.75
N VAL A 247 -19.73 16.17 -10.28
CA VAL A 247 -18.71 15.16 -9.99
C VAL A 247 -18.05 14.67 -11.29
N ALA A 248 -18.83 14.38 -12.33
CA ALA A 248 -18.32 13.97 -13.64
C ALA A 248 -17.41 15.04 -14.27
N ASP A 249 -17.79 16.32 -14.21
CA ASP A 249 -16.99 17.43 -14.72
C ASP A 249 -15.67 17.58 -13.94
N SER A 250 -15.64 17.21 -12.67
CA SER A 250 -14.44 17.25 -11.83
C SER A 250 -13.38 16.19 -12.18
N PHE A 251 -13.69 15.28 -13.11
CA PHE A 251 -12.72 14.31 -13.64
C PHE A 251 -11.93 14.82 -14.85
N ARG A 252 -12.19 16.06 -15.29
CA ARG A 252 -11.40 16.71 -16.35
C ARG A 252 -10.06 17.24 -15.77
N GLY A 253 -8.99 17.12 -16.54
CA GLY A 253 -7.65 17.60 -16.17
C GLY A 253 -6.71 16.52 -15.62
N GLY A 254 -5.48 16.92 -15.28
CA GLY A 254 -4.38 16.01 -14.93
C GLY A 254 -4.64 15.14 -13.69
N GLU A 255 -5.32 15.67 -12.68
CA GLU A 255 -5.65 14.97 -11.42
C GLU A 255 -7.01 14.25 -11.49
N GLY A 256 -7.79 14.46 -12.55
CA GLY A 256 -9.15 13.94 -12.66
C GLY A 256 -9.22 12.42 -12.83
N ALA A 257 -8.15 11.79 -13.32
CA ALA A 257 -8.05 10.33 -13.38
C ALA A 257 -7.97 9.68 -12.00
N GLU A 258 -7.11 10.21 -11.14
CA GLU A 258 -6.97 9.72 -9.77
C GLU A 258 -8.26 9.95 -8.97
N LYS A 259 -8.93 11.09 -9.20
CA LYS A 259 -10.22 11.37 -8.56
C LYS A 259 -11.32 10.40 -9.00
N PHE A 260 -11.42 10.07 -10.28
CA PHE A 260 -12.37 9.07 -10.76
C PHE A 260 -12.12 7.69 -10.13
N ASP A 261 -10.86 7.24 -10.11
CA ASP A 261 -10.50 5.94 -9.53
C ASP A 261 -10.88 5.89 -8.04
N ARG A 262 -10.61 6.98 -7.31
CA ARG A 262 -11.01 7.16 -5.91
C ARG A 262 -12.52 7.10 -5.70
N VAL A 263 -13.32 7.82 -6.50
CA VAL A 263 -14.78 7.84 -6.38
C VAL A 263 -15.38 6.47 -6.73
N MET A 264 -14.88 5.81 -7.79
CA MET A 264 -15.38 4.50 -8.22
C MET A 264 -15.02 3.38 -7.23
N GLU A 265 -13.83 3.43 -6.63
CA GLU A 265 -13.44 2.50 -5.57
C GLU A 265 -14.35 2.64 -4.35
N ARG A 266 -14.63 3.87 -3.91
CA ARG A 266 -15.51 4.16 -2.78
C ARG A 266 -16.95 3.74 -3.06
N LEU A 267 -17.47 4.06 -4.25
CA LEU A 267 -18.79 3.63 -4.68
C LEU A 267 -18.90 2.10 -4.68
N GLY A 268 -17.87 1.40 -5.18
CA GLY A 268 -17.79 -0.06 -5.11
C GLY A 268 -17.79 -0.59 -3.68
N ALA A 269 -17.04 0.03 -2.77
CA ALA A 269 -17.02 -0.34 -1.36
C ALA A 269 -18.39 -0.12 -0.67
N ALA A 270 -19.05 1.02 -0.92
CA ALA A 270 -20.37 1.34 -0.38
C ALA A 270 -21.46 0.37 -0.87
N VAL A 271 -21.48 0.08 -2.17
CA VAL A 271 -22.36 -0.95 -2.77
C VAL A 271 -22.06 -2.33 -2.16
N GLY A 272 -20.77 -2.65 -1.95
CA GLY A 272 -20.34 -3.89 -1.29
C GLY A 272 -20.81 -4.01 0.16
N ARG A 273 -20.89 -2.91 0.92
CA ARG A 273 -21.49 -2.88 2.27
C ARG A 273 -22.99 -3.17 2.19
N ARG A 274 -23.71 -2.50 1.29
CA ARG A 274 -25.16 -2.74 1.06
C ARG A 274 -25.48 -4.19 0.71
N ALA A 275 -24.64 -4.83 -0.09
CA ALA A 275 -24.78 -6.24 -0.44
C ALA A 275 -24.70 -7.19 0.77
N ARG A 276 -24.01 -6.80 1.85
CA ARG A 276 -23.84 -7.61 3.07
C ARG A 276 -24.86 -7.30 4.16
N GLU A 277 -25.41 -6.08 4.18
CA GLU A 277 -26.13 -5.53 5.33
C GLU A 277 -27.66 -5.41 5.16
N GLY A 278 -28.24 -5.68 3.97
CA GLY A 278 -29.64 -5.33 3.70
C GLY A 278 -30.51 -6.32 2.89
N GLN A 279 -31.79 -5.95 2.71
CA GLN A 279 -32.73 -6.56 1.75
C GLN A 279 -32.28 -6.25 0.31
N GLY A 280 -32.47 -7.20 -0.62
CA GLY A 280 -32.01 -7.08 -2.01
C GLY A 280 -30.50 -7.29 -2.20
N GLY A 281 -29.84 -8.02 -1.30
CA GLY A 281 -28.38 -8.24 -1.33
C GLY A 281 -27.86 -8.87 -2.63
N ALA A 282 -28.68 -9.65 -3.34
CA ALA A 282 -28.31 -10.24 -4.63
C ALA A 282 -28.20 -9.18 -5.74
N GLU A 283 -29.14 -8.24 -5.78
CA GLU A 283 -29.15 -7.11 -6.71
C GLU A 283 -27.96 -6.17 -6.45
N TRP A 284 -27.67 -5.90 -5.17
CA TRP A 284 -26.50 -5.13 -4.76
C TRP A 284 -25.17 -5.84 -5.09
N ALA A 285 -25.09 -7.16 -4.91
CA ALA A 285 -23.90 -7.94 -5.25
C ALA A 285 -23.63 -7.98 -6.76
N GLU A 286 -24.69 -8.06 -7.58
CA GLU A 286 -24.58 -8.00 -9.04
C GLU A 286 -24.12 -6.61 -9.51
N LEU A 287 -24.65 -5.54 -8.92
CA LEU A 287 -24.15 -4.18 -9.17
C LEU A 287 -22.67 -4.06 -8.77
N TRP A 288 -22.28 -4.58 -7.60
CA TRP A 288 -20.91 -4.56 -7.14
C TRP A 288 -19.93 -5.19 -8.14
N ARG A 289 -20.29 -6.36 -8.68
CA ARG A 289 -19.51 -7.04 -9.71
C ARG A 289 -19.37 -6.19 -10.98
N ARG A 290 -20.46 -5.54 -11.42
CA ARG A 290 -20.43 -4.66 -12.60
C ARG A 290 -19.56 -3.43 -12.40
N LEU A 291 -19.57 -2.84 -11.20
CA LEU A 291 -18.74 -1.68 -10.88
C LEU A 291 -17.25 -2.04 -10.86
N ILE A 292 -16.89 -3.22 -10.36
CA ILE A 292 -15.52 -3.75 -10.43
C ILE A 292 -15.09 -3.87 -11.89
N ASP A 293 -15.91 -4.52 -12.72
CA ASP A 293 -15.67 -4.70 -14.16
C ASP A 293 -15.55 -3.35 -14.91
N LEU A 294 -16.44 -2.41 -14.61
CA LEU A 294 -16.46 -1.08 -15.24
C LEU A 294 -15.19 -0.30 -14.93
N ARG A 295 -14.71 -0.34 -13.68
CA ARG A 295 -13.45 0.28 -13.27
C ARG A 295 -12.27 -0.31 -14.04
N GLU A 296 -12.24 -1.63 -14.20
CA GLU A 296 -11.18 -2.30 -14.95
C GLU A 296 -11.19 -1.94 -16.45
N ARG A 297 -12.38 -1.82 -17.05
CA ARG A 297 -12.54 -1.41 -18.46
C ARG A 297 -12.21 0.06 -18.68
N ALA A 298 -12.67 0.96 -17.80
CA ALA A 298 -12.36 2.38 -17.85
C ALA A 298 -10.84 2.63 -17.71
N ALA A 299 -10.16 1.84 -16.89
CA ALA A 299 -8.71 1.88 -16.78
C ALA A 299 -7.99 1.39 -18.05
N GLY A 300 -8.56 0.42 -18.79
CA GLY A 300 -7.94 -0.20 -19.96
C GLY A 300 -8.28 0.43 -21.33
N LEU A 301 -9.42 1.08 -21.49
CA LEU A 301 -9.96 1.51 -22.81
C LEU A 301 -9.99 3.02 -23.06
N ASN A 302 -9.36 3.83 -22.18
CA ASN A 302 -9.35 5.30 -22.29
C ASN A 302 -10.76 5.91 -22.48
N MET A 303 -11.76 5.31 -21.82
CA MET A 303 -13.16 5.77 -21.86
C MET A 303 -13.29 7.14 -21.17
N ASP A 304 -14.29 7.92 -21.58
CA ASP A 304 -14.66 9.13 -20.86
C ASP A 304 -15.12 8.77 -19.44
N LYS A 305 -14.46 9.35 -18.45
CA LYS A 305 -14.65 9.03 -17.03
C LYS A 305 -15.98 9.57 -16.51
N GLY A 306 -16.47 10.67 -17.09
CA GLY A 306 -17.80 11.22 -16.78
C GLY A 306 -18.90 10.29 -17.28
N ASP A 307 -18.79 9.78 -18.51
CA ASP A 307 -19.74 8.81 -19.06
C ASP A 307 -19.75 7.50 -18.29
N ALA A 308 -18.57 7.02 -17.87
CA ALA A 308 -18.45 5.82 -17.04
C ALA A 308 -19.14 5.99 -15.68
N LEU A 309 -18.95 7.12 -15.00
CA LEU A 309 -19.67 7.41 -13.75
C LEU A 309 -21.18 7.53 -14.01
N ALA A 310 -21.61 8.20 -15.08
CA ALA A 310 -23.01 8.34 -15.40
C ALA A 310 -23.69 6.97 -15.61
N GLY A 311 -23.04 6.04 -16.30
CA GLY A 311 -23.50 4.67 -16.45
C GLY A 311 -23.61 3.94 -15.10
N ALA A 312 -22.58 4.07 -14.26
CA ALA A 312 -22.57 3.49 -12.91
C ALA A 312 -23.73 3.99 -12.04
N LEU A 313 -24.02 5.30 -12.08
CA LEU A 313 -25.09 5.93 -11.31
C LEU A 313 -26.49 5.54 -11.80
N VAL A 314 -26.67 5.33 -13.11
CA VAL A 314 -27.93 4.80 -13.66
C VAL A 314 -28.18 3.37 -13.17
N ASP A 315 -27.15 2.53 -13.18
CA ASP A 315 -27.27 1.15 -12.67
C ASP A 315 -27.49 1.13 -11.15
N LEU A 316 -26.84 2.03 -10.40
CA LEU A 316 -27.07 2.23 -8.97
C LEU A 316 -28.54 2.55 -8.67
N GLU A 317 -29.11 3.53 -9.37
CA GLU A 317 -30.50 3.94 -9.18
C GLU A 317 -31.49 2.83 -9.57
N ARG A 318 -31.19 2.07 -10.63
CA ARG A 318 -31.98 0.89 -11.03
C ARG A 318 -31.95 -0.20 -9.95
N THR A 319 -30.79 -0.47 -9.37
CA THR A 319 -30.62 -1.46 -8.30
C THR A 319 -31.36 -1.01 -7.03
N ARG A 320 -31.23 0.26 -6.64
CA ARG A 320 -31.93 0.82 -5.47
C ARG A 320 -33.45 0.65 -5.58
N ARG A 321 -34.03 0.91 -6.75
CA ARG A 321 -35.48 0.71 -7.01
C ARG A 321 -35.94 -0.75 -7.01
N ARG A 322 -35.02 -1.70 -7.16
CA ARG A 322 -35.33 -3.14 -7.15
C ARG A 322 -35.09 -3.78 -5.78
N ALA A 323 -34.20 -3.19 -4.99
CA ALA A 323 -33.79 -3.69 -3.68
C ALA A 323 -34.51 -3.02 -2.50
N CYS A 324 -35.12 -1.85 -2.71
CA CYS A 324 -36.07 -1.20 -1.80
C CYS A 324 -37.51 -1.58 -2.16
#